data_AF-A0A538T5B7-F1
#
_entry.id   AF-A0A538T5B7-F1
#
_cell.length_a   1.000
_cell.length_b   1.000
_cell.length_c   1.000
_cell.angle_alpha   90.00
_cell.angle_beta   90.00
_cell.angle_gamma   90.00
#
_symmetry.space_group_name_H-M   'P 1'
#
loop_
_entity.id
_entity.type
_entity.pdbx_description
1 polymer ?
#
loop_
_entity_poly.entity_id
_entity_poly.type
_entity_poly.pdbx_seq_one_letter_code
_entity_poly.pdbx_strand_id
1 'polypeptide(L)'
;MNGSHGSGAFRKLPRAPPAINSFIRPSNRRSSTSTKESKMRYRNTTVSGGSFDPSIINAVWNKGRAIAGHDPNVERIDACGALIRKAAYGMQTNSGWEIDHITPVAANGTDALSNLQPLQWENNRHKSDKLQWSCAVSAR
;
A
#
# COMPACT_ATOMS: atom_id res chain seq x y z
N MET A 1 50.13 19.58 45.72
CA MET A 1 50.98 20.71 45.31
C MET A 1 52.05 20.16 44.38
N ASN A 2 52.05 20.58 43.11
CA ASN A 2 53.20 20.57 42.20
C ASN A 2 52.74 21.24 40.90
N GLY A 3 53.33 22.39 40.60
CA GLY A 3 53.12 23.14 39.36
C GLY A 3 54.24 22.93 38.36
N SER A 4 54.01 23.39 37.13
CA SER A 4 54.95 24.01 36.16
C SER A 4 54.44 23.74 34.74
N HIS A 5 53.90 24.76 34.07
CA HIS A 5 54.58 25.72 33.17
C HIS A 5 55.09 25.08 31.87
N GLY A 6 54.50 25.51 30.74
CA GLY A 6 54.95 25.20 29.39
C GLY A 6 54.31 26.16 28.38
N SER A 7 55.04 27.22 28.05
CA SER A 7 54.70 28.28 27.09
C SER A 7 55.13 27.94 25.66
N GLY A 8 54.48 28.57 24.66
CA GLY A 8 55.00 28.81 23.30
C GLY A 8 54.54 27.79 22.25
N ALA A 9 54.32 28.11 20.97
CA ALA A 9 54.41 29.34 20.22
C ALA A 9 53.71 29.11 18.86
N PHE A 10 53.05 30.14 18.33
CA PHE A 10 52.53 30.21 16.96
C PHE A 10 53.66 30.13 15.92
N ARG A 11 53.44 29.45 14.78
CA ARG A 11 53.97 29.81 13.44
C ARG A 11 53.28 29.05 12.28
N LYS A 12 52.42 29.81 11.58
CA LYS A 12 52.19 29.92 10.12
C LYS A 12 52.12 28.65 9.24
N LEU A 13 50.93 28.37 8.72
CA LEU A 13 50.71 27.61 7.47
C LEU A 13 50.70 28.56 6.25
N PRO A 14 51.27 28.19 5.09
CA PRO A 14 51.26 29.05 3.90
C PRO A 14 50.05 28.83 2.95
N ARG A 15 49.53 29.99 2.50
CA ARG A 15 48.90 30.39 1.22
C ARG A 15 47.93 29.46 0.46
N ALA A 16 46.74 30.02 0.23
CA ALA A 16 45.79 29.65 -0.81
C ALA A 16 46.25 30.06 -2.23
N PRO A 17 45.83 29.35 -3.30
CA PRO A 17 45.86 29.85 -4.67
C PRO A 17 44.55 30.58 -5.07
N PRO A 18 44.60 31.44 -6.12
CA PRO A 18 43.52 32.36 -6.50
C PRO A 18 42.43 31.73 -7.40
N ALA A 19 41.24 32.35 -7.38
CA ALA A 19 40.17 32.18 -8.38
C ALA A 19 40.59 32.84 -9.72
N ILE A 20 40.02 32.63 -10.91
CA ILE A 20 38.65 32.79 -11.48
C ILE A 20 38.81 32.26 -12.95
N ASN A 21 37.85 31.60 -13.65
CA ASN A 21 36.94 32.30 -14.57
C ASN A 21 35.82 31.44 -15.17
N SER A 22 34.67 32.11 -15.28
CA SER A 22 33.47 31.95 -16.13
C SER A 22 33.40 30.78 -17.11
N PHE A 23 32.25 30.09 -17.18
CA PHE A 23 31.40 30.06 -18.37
C PHE A 23 29.97 29.60 -18.01
N ILE A 24 29.02 30.21 -18.71
CA ILE A 24 27.57 30.12 -18.55
C ILE A 24 27.03 28.74 -18.98
N ARG A 25 25.93 28.33 -18.36
CA ARG A 25 25.14 27.08 -18.51
C ARG A 25 24.74 26.78 -19.98
N PRO A 26 24.36 25.53 -20.27
CA PRO A 26 22.92 25.26 -20.22
C PRO A 26 22.58 24.13 -19.25
N SER A 27 21.50 24.38 -18.52
CA SER A 27 20.75 23.38 -17.78
C SER A 27 20.28 22.29 -18.74
N ASN A 28 20.82 21.09 -18.58
CA ASN A 28 20.12 19.89 -19.01
C ASN A 28 19.86 19.01 -17.79
N ARG A 29 19.17 19.58 -16.80
CA ARG A 29 18.33 18.77 -15.94
C ARG A 29 17.17 18.37 -16.83
N ARG A 30 17.25 17.18 -17.43
CA ARG A 30 16.07 16.48 -17.90
C ARG A 30 15.19 16.33 -16.66
N SER A 31 14.30 17.31 -16.46
CA SER A 31 13.06 17.09 -15.77
C SER A 31 12.44 15.95 -16.54
N SER A 32 12.58 14.73 -16.01
CA SER A 32 11.53 13.75 -16.18
C SER A 32 10.29 14.50 -15.73
N THR A 33 9.51 14.96 -16.70
CA THR A 33 8.11 15.25 -16.49
C THR A 33 7.61 14.03 -15.75
N SER A 34 7.36 14.20 -14.45
CA SER A 34 6.63 13.24 -13.65
C SER A 34 5.34 13.06 -14.43
N THR A 35 5.30 11.98 -15.20
CA THR A 35 4.07 11.37 -15.65
C THR A 35 3.15 11.40 -14.45
N LYS A 36 1.88 11.76 -14.67
CA LYS A 36 0.82 11.37 -13.75
C LYS A 36 0.93 9.85 -13.60
N GLU A 37 1.75 9.38 -12.69
CA GLU A 37 1.74 8.01 -12.25
C GLU A 37 0.40 7.89 -11.53
N SER A 38 -0.58 7.39 -12.26
CA SER A 38 -1.69 6.65 -11.67
C SER A 38 -1.04 5.62 -10.76
N LYS A 39 -0.84 6.00 -9.50
CA LYS A 39 -0.29 5.19 -8.41
C LYS A 39 -1.04 3.86 -8.48
N MET A 40 -0.41 2.84 -9.06
CA MET A 40 -0.98 1.50 -9.12
C MET A 40 -1.17 1.09 -7.67
N ARG A 41 -2.39 1.21 -7.18
CA ARG A 41 -2.66 0.93 -5.78
C ARG A 41 -2.59 -0.58 -5.63
N TYR A 42 -1.79 -1.02 -4.68
CA TYR A 42 -1.77 -2.42 -4.31
C TYR A 42 -3.15 -2.77 -3.75
N ARG A 43 -3.73 -3.87 -4.25
CA ARG A 43 -5.02 -4.37 -3.79
C ARG A 43 -4.91 -4.71 -2.29
N ASN A 44 -6.05 -4.83 -1.61
CA ASN A 44 -6.07 -5.09 -0.16
C ASN A 44 -5.37 -4.00 0.67
N THR A 45 -5.51 -2.73 0.27
CA THR A 45 -4.98 -1.56 1.01
C THR A 45 -6.06 -0.50 1.20
N THR A 46 -5.86 0.35 2.19
CA THR A 46 -6.70 1.54 2.44
C THR A 46 -6.58 2.55 1.29
N VAL A 47 -7.43 3.59 1.27
CA VAL A 47 -7.34 4.65 0.24
C VAL A 47 -5.97 5.34 0.21
N SER A 48 -5.26 5.40 1.34
CA SER A 48 -3.92 5.95 1.46
C SER A 48 -2.81 4.98 1.03
N GLY A 49 -3.14 3.70 0.82
CA GLY A 49 -2.21 2.62 0.47
C GLY A 49 -1.62 1.88 1.67
N GLY A 50 -2.17 2.07 2.87
CA GLY A 50 -1.77 1.36 4.08
C GLY A 50 -2.48 0.01 4.24
N SER A 51 -2.06 -0.78 5.22
CA SER A 51 -2.77 -2.01 5.60
C SER A 51 -4.03 -1.69 6.41
N PHE A 52 -5.02 -2.58 6.33
CA PHE A 52 -6.21 -2.50 7.17
C PHE A 52 -5.93 -2.95 8.60
N ASP A 53 -6.55 -2.29 9.57
CA ASP A 53 -6.49 -2.70 10.97
C ASP A 53 -7.12 -4.09 11.17
N PRO A 54 -6.64 -4.90 12.13
CA PRO A 54 -7.22 -6.21 12.43
C PRO A 54 -8.71 -6.16 12.77
N SER A 55 -9.18 -5.07 13.38
CA SER A 55 -10.60 -4.85 13.67
C SER A 55 -11.42 -4.70 12.39
N ILE A 56 -10.92 -3.96 11.39
CA ILE A 56 -11.55 -3.80 10.08
C ILE A 56 -11.54 -5.12 9.32
N ILE A 57 -10.43 -5.87 9.34
CA ILE A 57 -10.35 -7.19 8.71
C ILE A 57 -11.43 -8.13 9.27
N ASN A 58 -11.58 -8.18 10.59
CA ASN A 58 -12.64 -8.98 11.23
C ASN A 58 -14.05 -8.47 10.89
N ALA A 59 -14.26 -7.16 10.87
CA ALA A 59 -15.55 -6.57 10.52
C ALA A 59 -15.94 -6.86 9.07
N VAL A 60 -14.99 -6.78 8.14
CA VAL A 60 -15.22 -7.10 6.73
C VAL A 60 -15.42 -8.61 6.54
N TRP A 61 -14.63 -9.46 7.20
CA TRP A 61 -14.86 -10.91 7.23
C TRP A 61 -16.31 -11.25 7.60
N ASN A 62 -16.86 -10.58 8.61
CA ASN A 62 -18.22 -10.81 9.09
C ASN A 62 -19.32 -10.45 8.09
N LYS A 63 -19.00 -9.75 7.00
CA LYS A 63 -19.94 -9.48 5.90
C LYS A 63 -20.05 -10.64 4.91
N GLY A 64 -19.10 -11.58 4.91
CA GLY A 64 -19.20 -12.79 4.11
C GLY A 64 -20.42 -13.61 4.54
N ARG A 65 -21.08 -14.28 3.61
CA ARG A 65 -22.26 -15.10 3.90
C ARG A 65 -21.84 -16.38 4.62
N ALA A 66 -22.49 -16.67 5.75
CA ALA A 66 -22.30 -17.94 6.45
C ALA A 66 -22.82 -19.11 5.60
N ILE A 67 -22.18 -20.28 5.73
CA ILE A 67 -22.56 -21.50 5.03
C ILE A 67 -23.30 -22.40 6.02
N ALA A 68 -24.49 -22.87 5.67
CA ALA A 68 -25.26 -23.75 6.53
C ALA A 68 -24.48 -25.04 6.81
N GLY A 69 -24.28 -25.39 8.08
CA GLY A 69 -23.53 -26.59 8.49
C GLY A 69 -22.01 -26.41 8.62
N HIS A 70 -21.47 -25.22 8.38
CA HIS A 70 -20.03 -24.93 8.55
C HIS A 70 -19.80 -23.85 9.63
N ASP A 71 -18.59 -23.80 10.19
CA ASP A 71 -18.23 -22.77 11.18
C ASP A 71 -17.99 -21.41 10.49
N PRO A 72 -18.82 -20.38 10.76
CA PRO A 72 -18.68 -19.06 10.15
C PRO A 72 -17.42 -18.29 10.61
N ASN A 73 -16.69 -18.79 11.62
CA ASN A 73 -15.40 -18.26 12.03
C ASN A 73 -14.23 -18.83 11.21
N VAL A 74 -14.46 -19.94 10.50
CA VAL A 74 -13.46 -20.60 9.67
C VAL A 74 -13.67 -20.25 8.21
N GLU A 75 -14.90 -20.41 7.70
CA GLU A 75 -15.20 -20.24 6.29
C GLU A 75 -16.54 -19.58 6.01
N ARG A 76 -16.57 -18.82 4.93
CA ARG A 76 -17.71 -18.03 4.46
C ARG A 76 -17.72 -18.02 2.94
N ILE A 77 -18.77 -17.46 2.37
CA ILE A 77 -18.91 -17.24 0.94
C ILE A 77 -18.90 -15.73 0.66
N ASP A 78 -18.15 -15.30 -0.36
CA ASP A 78 -18.12 -13.91 -0.81
C ASP A 78 -19.40 -13.50 -1.57
N ALA A 79 -19.45 -12.24 -2.03
CA ALA A 79 -20.59 -11.72 -2.81
C ALA A 79 -20.82 -12.48 -4.13
N CYS A 80 -19.79 -13.14 -4.66
CA CYS A 80 -19.80 -13.89 -5.90
C CYS A 80 -20.13 -15.38 -5.72
N GLY A 81 -20.33 -15.84 -4.49
CA GLY A 81 -20.55 -17.26 -4.24
C GLY A 81 -19.26 -18.06 -4.04
N ALA A 82 -18.07 -17.45 -4.07
CA ALA A 82 -16.80 -18.16 -3.88
C ALA A 82 -16.51 -18.42 -2.40
N LEU A 83 -15.95 -19.60 -2.09
CA LEU A 83 -15.50 -19.96 -0.75
C LEU A 83 -14.29 -19.12 -0.34
N ILE A 84 -14.33 -18.56 0.86
CA ILE A 84 -13.23 -17.84 1.48
C ILE A 84 -12.96 -18.39 2.87
N ARG A 85 -11.68 -18.46 3.27
CA ARG A 85 -11.28 -18.93 4.61
C ARG A 85 -10.64 -17.80 5.39
N LYS A 86 -11.01 -17.66 6.66
CA LYS A 86 -10.53 -16.57 7.53
C LYS A 86 -9.00 -16.53 7.60
N ALA A 87 -8.38 -17.69 7.76
CA ALA A 87 -6.92 -17.85 7.81
C ALA A 87 -6.20 -17.55 6.48
N ALA A 88 -6.92 -17.50 5.36
CA ALA A 88 -6.36 -17.25 4.03
C ALA A 88 -6.48 -15.77 3.60
N TYR A 89 -6.67 -14.85 4.55
CA TYR A 89 -6.69 -13.42 4.29
C TYR A 89 -5.34 -12.95 3.69
N GLY A 90 -5.40 -12.20 2.58
CA GLY A 90 -4.24 -11.70 1.85
C GLY A 90 -3.48 -12.76 1.03
N MET A 91 -3.94 -14.02 1.01
CA MET A 91 -3.30 -15.10 0.27
C MET A 91 -3.97 -15.29 -1.11
N GLN A 92 -3.18 -15.70 -2.11
CA GLN A 92 -3.68 -16.05 -3.45
C GLN A 92 -3.84 -17.58 -3.58
N THR A 93 -4.74 -18.13 -2.78
CA THR A 93 -5.10 -19.57 -2.82
C THR A 93 -6.56 -19.72 -3.25
N ASN A 94 -7.03 -20.95 -3.50
CA ASN A 94 -8.41 -21.20 -3.92
C ASN A 94 -9.47 -20.57 -3.00
N SER A 95 -9.19 -20.51 -1.68
CA SER A 95 -10.06 -19.86 -0.67
C SER A 95 -9.47 -18.57 -0.10
N GLY A 96 -8.46 -18.01 -0.76
CA GLY A 96 -7.81 -16.77 -0.39
C GLY A 96 -8.68 -15.56 -0.70
N TRP A 97 -8.64 -14.56 0.16
CA TRP A 97 -9.51 -13.40 0.03
C TRP A 97 -8.83 -12.12 0.51
N GLU A 98 -9.34 -11.01 0.03
CA GLU A 98 -8.85 -9.66 0.31
C GLU A 98 -10.04 -8.75 0.63
N ILE A 99 -9.76 -7.60 1.22
CA ILE A 99 -10.72 -6.51 1.33
C ILE A 99 -10.78 -5.78 -0.01
N ASP A 100 -11.99 -5.63 -0.55
CA ASP A 100 -12.30 -4.87 -1.75
C ASP A 100 -13.20 -3.66 -1.41
N HIS A 101 -13.01 -2.56 -2.13
CA HIS A 101 -13.91 -1.41 -2.10
C HIS A 101 -15.05 -1.62 -3.10
N ILE A 102 -16.29 -1.72 -2.63
CA ILE A 102 -17.49 -1.89 -3.46
C ILE A 102 -17.52 -0.82 -4.55
N THR A 103 -17.54 0.46 -4.15
CA THR A 103 -17.20 1.60 -5.01
C THR A 103 -15.68 1.72 -5.03
N PRO A 104 -15.01 1.55 -6.18
CA PRO A 104 -13.56 1.65 -6.27
C PRO A 104 -13.06 3.04 -5.90
N VAL A 105 -11.84 3.12 -5.40
CA VAL A 105 -11.26 4.42 -5.02
C VAL A 105 -11.04 5.34 -6.24
N ALA A 106 -10.82 4.77 -7.43
CA ALA A 106 -10.81 5.52 -8.69
C ALA A 106 -12.14 6.24 -8.98
N ALA A 107 -13.24 5.79 -8.38
CA ALA A 107 -14.57 6.38 -8.43
C ALA A 107 -14.96 7.03 -7.08
N ASN A 108 -13.98 7.55 -6.32
CA ASN A 108 -14.16 8.20 -5.01
C ASN A 108 -14.72 7.29 -3.89
N GLY A 109 -14.51 5.98 -4.00
CA GLY A 109 -14.75 5.05 -2.88
C GLY A 109 -13.91 5.38 -1.64
N THR A 110 -14.46 5.11 -0.45
CA THR A 110 -13.82 5.39 0.84
C THR A 110 -13.55 4.10 1.62
N ASP A 111 -12.72 4.18 2.67
CA ASP A 111 -12.50 3.07 3.62
C ASP A 111 -13.63 2.89 4.65
N ALA A 112 -14.77 3.58 4.46
CA ALA A 112 -15.93 3.38 5.32
C ALA A 112 -16.34 1.91 5.26
N LEU A 113 -16.61 1.30 6.43
CA LEU A 113 -16.93 -0.12 6.49
C LEU A 113 -18.07 -0.48 5.55
N SER A 114 -19.08 0.39 5.35
CA SER A 114 -20.18 0.20 4.40
C SER A 114 -19.73 -0.02 2.94
N ASN A 115 -18.60 0.56 2.54
CA ASN A 115 -18.00 0.44 1.21
C ASN A 115 -16.99 -0.72 1.11
N LEU A 116 -16.69 -1.44 2.19
CA LEU A 116 -15.76 -2.57 2.18
C LEU A 116 -16.50 -3.90 2.12
N GLN A 117 -15.97 -4.86 1.37
CA GLN A 117 -16.49 -6.22 1.29
C GLN A 117 -15.34 -7.25 1.26
N PRO A 118 -15.57 -8.47 1.80
CA PRO A 118 -14.64 -9.56 1.60
C PRO A 118 -14.87 -10.10 0.19
N LEU A 119 -13.80 -10.27 -0.57
CA LEU A 119 -13.89 -10.81 -1.92
C LEU A 119 -12.75 -11.80 -2.16
N GLN A 120 -13.06 -12.93 -2.81
CA GLN A 120 -12.03 -13.87 -3.23
C GLN A 120 -11.03 -13.15 -4.15
N TRP A 121 -9.74 -13.45 -4.02
CA TRP A 121 -8.68 -12.63 -4.62
C TRP A 121 -8.78 -12.51 -6.16
N GLU A 122 -9.16 -13.56 -6.88
CA GLU A 122 -9.40 -13.54 -8.35
C GLU A 122 -10.61 -12.69 -8.70
N ASN A 123 -11.70 -12.81 -7.93
CA ASN A 123 -12.86 -11.94 -8.09
C ASN A 123 -12.49 -10.47 -7.89
N ASN A 124 -11.69 -10.16 -6.87
CA ASN A 124 -11.13 -8.83 -6.67
C ASN A 124 -10.30 -8.42 -7.91
N ARG A 125 -9.34 -9.25 -8.35
CA ARG A 125 -8.50 -8.99 -9.54
C ARG A 125 -9.33 -8.64 -10.78
N HIS A 126 -10.35 -9.43 -11.07
CA HIS A 126 -11.24 -9.26 -12.21
C HIS A 126 -12.14 -8.01 -12.10
N LYS A 127 -12.65 -7.70 -10.90
CA LYS A 127 -13.39 -6.47 -10.61
C LYS A 127 -12.54 -5.23 -10.89
N SER A 128 -11.35 -5.17 -10.30
CA SER A 128 -10.45 -3.99 -10.41
C SER A 128 -11.20 -2.68 -10.07
N ASP A 129 -10.99 -1.63 -10.86
CA ASP A 129 -11.64 -0.33 -10.67
C ASP A 129 -13.04 -0.23 -11.32
N LYS A 130 -13.69 -1.35 -11.62
CA LYS A 130 -15.01 -1.35 -12.28
C LYS A 130 -16.13 -1.23 -11.24
N LEU A 131 -17.08 -0.34 -11.51
CA LEU A 131 -18.36 -0.26 -10.78
C LEU A 131 -19.32 -1.38 -11.20
N GLN A 132 -19.35 -1.69 -12.50
CA GLN A 132 -20.13 -2.78 -13.07
C GLN A 132 -19.18 -3.90 -13.47
N TRP A 133 -19.32 -5.05 -12.85
CA TRP A 133 -18.43 -6.19 -13.01
C TRP A 133 -19.22 -7.49 -12.82
N SER A 134 -18.68 -8.58 -13.35
CA SER A 134 -19.19 -9.94 -13.16
C SER A 134 -18.24 -10.73 -12.27
N CYS A 135 -18.70 -11.84 -11.71
CA CYS A 135 -17.83 -12.74 -10.95
C CYS A 135 -16.93 -13.55 -11.91
N ALA A 136 -15.65 -13.68 -11.58
CA ALA A 136 -14.72 -14.54 -12.30
C ALA A 136 -14.79 -15.99 -11.80
N VAL A 137 -14.91 -16.15 -10.48
CA VAL A 137 -15.02 -17.43 -9.79
C VAL A 137 -16.20 -17.44 -8.82
N SER A 138 -16.79 -18.62 -8.67
CA SER A 138 -17.81 -18.94 -7.66
C SER A 138 -17.52 -20.33 -7.11
N ALA A 139 -18.11 -20.70 -5.97
CA ALA A 139 -18.02 -22.07 -5.48
C ALA A 139 -18.63 -23.01 -6.52
N ARG A 140 -17.90 -24.08 -6.84
CA ARG A 140 -18.38 -25.15 -7.72
C ARG A 140 -19.38 -26.05 -7.01
#